data_AF-A0A9E5M3S2-F1
#
_entry.id   AF-A0A9E5M3S2-F1
#
_cell.length_a   1.000
_cell.length_b   1.000
_cell.length_c   1.000
_cell.angle_alpha   90.00
_cell.angle_beta   90.00
_cell.angle_gamma   90.00
#
_symmetry.space_group_name_H-M   'P 1'
#
loop_
_entity.id
_entity.type
_entity.pdbx_description
1 polymer ?
#
loop_
_entity_poly.entity_id
_entity_poly.type
_entity_poly.pdbx_seq_one_letter_code
_entity_poly.pdbx_strand_id
1 'polypeptide(L)' 'GVVNILTGISEELTPHLASHMEIDGLDLSGVDSKGVAALRISSVDNLKRVHSFSSDKSPERILAYMEFKTLWHPIGV' A
#
# COMPACT_ATOMS: atom_id res chain seq x y z
N GLY A 1 17.20 1.61 -0.97
CA GLY A 1 17.49 0.35 -0.26
C GLY A 1 16.29 -0.57 -0.35
N VAL A 2 16.45 -1.88 -0.17
CA VAL A 2 15.33 -2.85 -0.16
C VAL A 2 14.40 -2.60 1.03
N VAL A 3 14.98 -2.27 2.18
CA VAL A 3 14.26 -1.87 3.39
C VAL A 3 14.80 -0.51 3.81
N ASN A 4 13.91 0.45 4.04
CA ASN A 4 14.23 1.78 4.55
C ASN A 4 13.29 2.07 5.72
N ILE A 5 13.81 2.61 6.82
CA ILE A 5 13.06 2.85 8.06
C ILE A 5 13.11 4.35 8.36
N LEU A 6 11.94 4.94 8.59
CA LEU A 6 11.79 6.33 9.04
C LEU A 6 11.21 6.33 10.45
N THR A 7 11.72 7.22 11.29
CA THR A 7 11.21 7.46 12.66
C THR A 7 10.70 8.88 12.76
N GLY A 8 9.58 9.08 13.46
CA GLY A 8 8.97 10.40 13.62
C GLY A 8 7.53 10.29 14.07
N ILE A 9 6.78 11.39 13.96
CA ILE A 9 5.36 11.43 14.27
C ILE A 9 4.58 10.91 13.05
N SER A 10 3.78 9.86 13.22
CA SER A 10 3.05 9.22 12.11
C SER A 10 2.13 10.19 11.36
N GLU A 11 1.52 11.13 12.07
CA GLU A 11 0.63 12.15 11.50
C GLU A 11 1.36 13.14 10.58
N GLU A 12 2.66 13.34 10.78
CA GLU A 12 3.50 14.15 9.89
C GLU A 12 3.95 13.36 8.66
N LEU A 13 4.25 12.06 8.81
CA LEU A 13 4.81 11.23 7.74
C LEU A 13 3.74 10.69 6.77
N THR A 14 2.58 10.28 7.29
CA THR A 14 1.56 9.57 6.49
C THR A 14 0.97 10.39 5.34
N PRO A 15 0.74 11.72 5.43
CA PRO A 15 0.25 12.52 4.29
C PRO A 15 1.25 12.57 3.13
N HIS A 16 2.55 12.59 3.43
CA HIS A 16 3.60 12.54 2.40
C HIS A 16 3.60 11.19 1.68
N LEU A 17 3.49 10.08 2.41
CA LEU A 17 3.41 8.74 1.81
C LEU A 17 2.13 8.56 0.97
N ALA A 18 0.99 9.10 1.44
CA ALA A 18 -0.27 9.00 0.74
C ALA A 18 -0.28 9.79 -0.59
N SER A 19 0.33 10.98 -0.62
CA SER A 19 0.37 11.84 -1.82
C SER A 19 1.56 11.57 -2.75
N HIS A 20 2.54 10.77 -2.33
CA HIS A 20 3.73 10.51 -3.16
C HIS A 20 3.37 9.77 -4.46
N MET A 21 3.83 10.29 -5.60
CA MET A 21 3.48 9.75 -6.92
C MET A 21 4.17 8.43 -7.26
N GLU A 22 5.37 8.21 -6.75
CA GLU A 22 6.17 6.99 -6.99
C GLU A 22 5.90 5.86 -5.96
N ILE A 23 4.86 5.98 -5.14
CA ILE A 23 4.44 4.89 -4.24
C ILE A 23 3.28 4.12 -4.90
N ASP A 24 3.51 2.85 -5.17
CA ASP A 24 2.53 1.95 -5.82
C ASP A 24 1.53 1.30 -4.85
N GLY A 25 1.87 1.26 -3.57
CA GLY A 25 1.07 0.61 -2.54
C GLY A 25 1.32 1.16 -1.13
N LEU A 26 0.26 1.27 -0.34
CA LEU A 26 0.27 1.81 1.02
C LEU A 26 -0.49 0.91 2.00
N ASP A 27 0.10 0.64 3.16
CA ASP A 27 -0.56 0.01 4.31
C ASP A 27 -0.92 1.09 5.33
N LEU A 28 -2.20 1.22 5.67
CA LEU A 28 -2.70 2.14 6.69
C LEU A 28 -3.01 1.45 8.03
N SER A 29 -2.59 0.19 8.20
CA SER A 29 -2.71 -0.52 9.48
C SER A 29 -1.99 0.25 10.58
N GLY A 30 -2.69 0.53 11.68
CA GLY A 30 -2.15 1.29 12.81
C GLY A 30 -2.28 2.81 12.69
N VAL A 31 -2.82 3.33 11.59
CA VAL A 31 -3.25 4.75 11.51
C VAL A 31 -4.57 4.93 12.26
N ASP A 32 -4.73 6.08 12.93
CA ASP A 32 -6.00 6.41 13.59
C ASP A 32 -7.16 6.40 12.59
N SER A 33 -8.28 5.81 13.01
CA SER A 33 -9.51 5.66 12.24
C SER A 33 -10.00 6.97 11.61
N LYS A 34 -9.81 8.12 12.28
CA LYS A 34 -10.22 9.44 11.77
C LYS A 34 -9.37 9.90 10.57
N GLY A 35 -8.10 9.49 10.50
CA GLY A 35 -7.16 9.88 9.44
C GLY A 35 -7.24 9.03 8.18
N VAL A 36 -7.73 7.78 8.28
CA VAL A 36 -7.73 6.81 7.16
C VAL A 36 -8.47 7.33 5.93
N ALA A 37 -9.62 7.99 6.12
CA ALA A 37 -10.42 8.52 5.01
C ALA A 37 -9.66 9.61 4.24
N ALA A 38 -9.01 10.54 4.94
CA ALA A 38 -8.23 11.61 4.32
C ALA A 38 -7.01 11.05 3.55
N LEU A 39 -6.29 10.10 4.13
CA LEU A 39 -5.15 9.46 3.47
C LEU A 39 -5.55 8.67 2.22
N ARG A 40 -6.71 8.02 2.23
CA ARG A 40 -7.27 7.37 1.03
C ARG A 40 -7.58 8.37 -0.07
N ILE A 41 -8.16 9.53 0.27
CA ILE A 41 -8.43 10.60 -0.70
C ILE A 41 -7.12 11.09 -1.32
N SER A 42 -6.10 11.37 -0.51
CA SER A 42 -4.77 11.79 -1.02
C SER A 42 -4.07 10.72 -1.87
N SER A 43 -4.47 9.46 -1.76
CA SER A 43 -3.91 8.36 -2.55
C SER A 43 -4.51 8.26 -3.96
N VAL A 44 -5.61 8.95 -4.24
CA VAL A 44 -6.34 8.85 -5.52
C VAL A 44 -5.56 9.40 -6.70
N ASP A 45 -4.67 10.38 -6.49
CA ASP A 45 -3.98 11.10 -7.56
C ASP A 45 -3.16 10.20 -8.50
N ASN A 46 -2.61 9.08 -8.01
CA ASN A 46 -1.93 8.06 -8.81
C ASN A 46 -2.62 6.68 -8.78
N LEU A 47 -3.81 6.58 -8.18
CA LEU A 47 -4.57 5.33 -8.00
C LEU A 47 -3.77 4.19 -7.32
N LYS A 48 -2.83 4.52 -6.42
CA LYS A 48 -2.06 3.52 -5.66
C LYS A 48 -2.97 2.59 -4.86
N ARG A 49 -2.52 1.35 -4.65
CA ARG A 49 -3.25 0.36 -3.84
C ARG A 49 -3.19 0.74 -2.37
N VAL A 50 -4.33 0.85 -1.69
CA VAL A 50 -4.38 1.17 -0.26
C VAL A 50 -5.10 0.07 0.51
N HIS A 51 -4.40 -0.53 1.47
CA HIS A 51 -4.94 -1.60 2.32
C HIS A 51 -4.87 -1.25 3.81
N SER A 52 -5.66 -1.98 4.60
CA SER A 52 -5.61 -1.96 6.06
C SER A 52 -6.00 -3.35 6.52
N PHE A 53 -5.25 -3.93 7.46
CA PHE A 53 -5.42 -5.31 7.89
C PHE A 53 -5.87 -5.38 9.35
N SER A 54 -6.52 -6.49 9.74
CA SER A 54 -6.82 -6.78 11.15
C SER A 54 -5.52 -7.01 11.93
N SER A 55 -5.60 -7.25 13.24
CA SER A 55 -4.43 -7.62 14.06
C SER A 55 -3.84 -8.99 13.69
N ASP A 56 -4.57 -9.81 12.96
CA ASP A 56 -4.20 -11.20 12.67
C ASP A 56 -3.06 -11.27 11.67
N LYS A 57 -1.99 -11.97 12.02
CA LYS A 57 -0.80 -12.11 11.18
C LYS A 57 -1.01 -13.29 10.22
N SER A 58 -1.10 -13.00 8.92
CA SER A 58 -1.24 -14.00 7.86
C SER A 58 -0.29 -13.68 6.69
N PRO A 59 0.39 -14.68 6.10
CA PRO A 59 1.15 -14.50 4.86
C PRO A 59 0.31 -13.98 3.68
N GLU A 60 -1.02 -14.16 3.72
CA GLU A 60 -1.94 -13.70 2.66
C GLU A 60 -1.88 -12.19 2.43
N ARG A 61 -1.39 -11.40 3.40
CA ARG A 61 -1.18 -9.96 3.23
C ARG A 61 -0.26 -9.62 2.05
N ILE A 62 0.66 -10.51 1.68
CA ILE A 62 1.55 -10.34 0.54
C ILE A 62 0.75 -10.15 -0.76
N LEU A 63 -0.41 -10.81 -0.88
CA LEU A 63 -1.24 -10.74 -2.08
C LEU A 63 -1.77 -9.33 -2.37
N ALA A 64 -1.94 -8.49 -1.35
CA ALA A 64 -2.40 -7.10 -1.49
C ALA A 64 -1.42 -6.24 -2.31
N TYR A 65 -0.13 -6.61 -2.34
CA TYR A 65 0.93 -5.87 -3.03
C TYR A 65 1.53 -6.65 -4.19
N MET A 66 0.99 -7.83 -4.51
CA MET A 66 1.37 -8.60 -5.69
C MET A 66 0.54 -8.17 -6.90
N GLU A 67 1.15 -8.15 -8.09
CA GLU A 67 0.45 -7.92 -9.35
C GLU A 67 0.40 -9.19 -10.18
N PHE A 68 -0.79 -9.50 -10.69
CA PHE A 68 -0.94 -10.60 -11.64
C PHE A 68 -0.65 -10.09 -13.04
N LYS A 69 0.45 -10.58 -13.60
CA LYS A 69 0.76 -10.41 -15.01
C LYS A 69 0.50 -11.72 -15.75
N THR A 70 -0.69 -11.85 -16.32
CA THR A 70 -1.04 -13.03 -17.12
C THR A 70 -0.40 -12.93 -18.50
N LEU A 71 0.46 -13.89 -18.82
CA LEU A 71 1.12 -14.01 -20.12
C LEU A 71 0.57 -15.24 -20.85
N TRP A 72 0.22 -15.07 -22.11
CA TRP A 72 -0.24 -16.16 -22.97
C TRP A 72 0.89 -16.55 -23.91
N HIS A 73 1.26 -17.83 -23.91
CA HIS A 73 2.22 -18.40 -24.83
C HIS A 73 1.58 -19.61 -25.54
N PRO A 74 1.78 -19.79 -26.86
CA PRO A 74 1.31 -20.98 -27.54
C PRO A 74 1.92 -22.24 -26.90
N ILE A 75 1.10 -23.26 -26.69
CA ILE A 75 1.58 -24.60 -26.32
C ILE A 75 1.34 -25.52 -27.52
N GLY A 76 2.37 -26.26 -27.94
CA GLY A 76 2.22 -27.29 -28.96
C GLY A 76 1.55 -28.54 -28.36
N VAL A 77 0.69 -29.19 -29.14
CA VAL A 77 0.19 -30.54 -28.85
C VAL A 77 1.25 -31.56 -29.24
#